data_AF-A0A2A7H2V5-F1
#
_entry.id   AF-A0A2A7H2V5-F1
#
_cell.length_a   1.000
_cell.length_b   1.000
_cell.length_c   1.000
_cell.angle_alpha   90.00
_cell.angle_beta   90.00
_cell.angle_gamma   90.00
#
_symmetry.space_group_name_H-M   'P 1'
#
loop_
_entity.id
_entity.type
_entity.pdbx_description
1 polymer ?
#
loop_
_entity_poly.entity_id
_entity_poly.type
_entity_poly.pdbx_seq_one_letter_code
_entity_poly.pdbx_strand_id
1 'polypeptide(L)'
;MNENKIGIRMLDSFINSIVAYCIAFSIFAIATTIVVYGKWLYYADIHFLNIPDLANMTELEIKKNYDVLITYLSPFYHGSLQFPTLDMSTNGRIHFVDVKNILVNIQYAMCMALGIVLLGGWYLLRKRKVRFLLYGAILTIIFPIALTLPIAIDFEKSFVLFHKLLFSNDYWQFDSETDPIILMLPEQFFMHAACVILILILCGSVFCYGLYRYLVKKRKSSAKKLYS
;
A
#
# COMPACT_ATOMS: atom_id res chain seq x y z
N MET A 1 -37.13 26.36 6.25
CA MET A 1 -37.14 25.15 5.38
C MET A 1 -35.94 25.04 4.42
N ASN A 2 -35.31 26.13 3.99
CA ASN A 2 -34.20 26.09 3.02
C ASN A 2 -32.83 25.73 3.63
N GLU A 3 -32.55 26.19 4.85
CA GLU A 3 -31.26 25.91 5.53
C GLU A 3 -31.01 24.42 5.80
N ASN A 4 -32.05 23.68 6.20
CA ASN A 4 -31.94 22.24 6.46
C ASN A 4 -31.60 21.45 5.16
N LYS A 5 -32.11 21.90 4.00
CA LYS A 5 -31.76 21.30 2.70
C LYS A 5 -30.32 21.60 2.29
N ILE A 6 -29.81 22.79 2.62
CA ILE A 6 -28.40 23.17 2.36
C ILE A 6 -27.47 22.36 3.26
N GLY A 7 -27.77 22.25 4.56
CA GLY A 7 -27.00 21.44 5.51
C GLY A 7 -26.86 19.97 5.09
N ILE A 8 -27.96 19.32 4.69
CA ILE A 8 -27.94 17.93 4.22
C ILE A 8 -27.09 17.78 2.94
N ARG A 9 -27.13 18.75 2.02
CA ARG A 9 -26.31 18.71 0.79
C ARG A 9 -24.83 18.87 1.11
N MET A 10 -24.47 19.77 2.02
CA MET A 10 -23.08 19.95 2.45
C MET A 10 -22.55 18.70 3.14
N LEU A 11 -23.33 18.10 4.06
CA LEU A 11 -22.97 16.85 4.73
C LEU A 11 -22.74 15.72 3.73
N ASP A 12 -23.64 15.53 2.77
CA ASP A 12 -23.49 14.49 1.76
C ASP A 12 -22.26 14.71 0.86
N SER A 13 -21.92 15.97 0.57
CA SER A 13 -20.70 16.31 -0.19
C SER A 13 -19.44 15.99 0.62
N PHE A 14 -19.45 16.32 1.91
CA PHE A 14 -18.36 16.04 2.84
C PHE A 14 -18.12 14.53 3.00
N ILE A 15 -19.18 13.76 3.27
CA ILE A 15 -19.09 12.29 3.35
C ILE A 15 -18.58 11.70 2.04
N ASN A 16 -19.07 12.20 0.90
CA ASN A 16 -18.63 11.74 -0.42
C ASN A 16 -17.13 11.98 -0.66
N SER A 17 -16.57 13.09 -0.18
CA SER A 17 -15.13 13.35 -0.24
C SER A 17 -14.34 12.44 0.70
N ILE A 18 -14.75 12.32 1.98
CA ILE A 18 -14.08 11.46 2.95
C ILE A 18 -14.02 10.01 2.45
N VAL A 19 -15.16 9.46 2.03
CA VAL A 19 -15.24 8.08 1.53
C VAL A 19 -14.33 7.89 0.31
N ALA A 20 -14.22 8.88 -0.57
CA ALA A 20 -13.33 8.82 -1.73
C ALA A 20 -11.85 8.74 -1.32
N TYR A 21 -11.41 9.57 -0.36
CA TYR A 21 -10.04 9.50 0.18
C TYR A 21 -9.78 8.18 0.89
N CYS A 22 -10.74 7.68 1.69
CA CYS A 22 -10.61 6.39 2.35
C CYS A 22 -10.52 5.24 1.34
N ILE A 23 -11.28 5.27 0.23
CA ILE A 23 -11.14 4.30 -0.87
C ILE A 23 -9.72 4.32 -1.44
N ALA A 24 -9.21 5.52 -1.77
CA ALA A 24 -7.88 5.64 -2.35
C ALA A 24 -6.78 5.12 -1.41
N PHE A 25 -6.85 5.50 -0.14
CA PHE A 25 -5.93 5.02 0.89
C PHE A 25 -6.05 3.51 1.12
N SER A 26 -7.27 2.95 1.22
CA SER A 26 -7.47 1.51 1.39
C SER A 26 -6.90 0.71 0.22
N ILE A 27 -7.06 1.17 -1.02
CA ILE A 27 -6.46 0.49 -2.19
C ILE A 27 -4.92 0.50 -2.10
N PHE A 28 -4.33 1.65 -1.77
CA PHE A 28 -2.88 1.76 -1.55
C PHE A 28 -2.41 0.81 -0.44
N ALA A 29 -3.03 0.85 0.73
CA ALA A 29 -2.64 0.04 1.87
C ALA A 29 -2.81 -1.48 1.60
N ILE A 30 -3.87 -1.88 0.91
CA ILE A 30 -4.08 -3.28 0.50
C ILE A 30 -3.00 -3.72 -0.49
N ALA A 31 -2.68 -2.89 -1.50
CA ALA A 31 -1.63 -3.20 -2.47
C ALA A 31 -0.27 -3.39 -1.77
N THR A 32 0.12 -2.47 -0.89
CA THR A 32 1.35 -2.60 -0.08
C THR A 32 1.33 -3.84 0.80
N THR A 33 0.21 -4.14 1.46
CA THR A 33 0.05 -5.34 2.30
C THR A 33 0.23 -6.62 1.47
N ILE A 34 -0.37 -6.70 0.29
CA ILE A 34 -0.25 -7.86 -0.61
C ILE A 34 1.21 -8.09 -1.01
N VAL A 35 1.96 -7.04 -1.29
CA VAL A 35 3.35 -7.15 -1.76
C VAL A 35 4.31 -7.43 -0.61
N VAL A 36 4.19 -6.72 0.52
CA VAL A 36 5.07 -6.91 1.69
C VAL A 36 4.90 -8.31 2.29
N TYR A 37 3.66 -8.75 2.51
CA TYR A 37 3.41 -10.04 3.16
C TYR A 37 3.31 -11.22 2.18
N GLY A 38 3.03 -10.93 0.90
CA GLY A 38 3.07 -11.91 -0.17
C GLY A 38 4.50 -12.19 -0.60
N LYS A 39 5.16 -13.12 0.09
CA LYS A 39 6.54 -13.55 -0.19
C LYS A 39 6.82 -13.97 -1.64
N TRP A 40 5.77 -14.20 -2.43
CA TRP A 40 5.82 -14.63 -3.83
C TRP A 40 6.70 -13.74 -4.71
N LEU A 41 6.68 -12.41 -4.52
CA LEU A 41 7.46 -11.51 -5.35
C LEU A 41 8.95 -11.68 -5.08
N TYR A 42 9.32 -11.62 -3.80
CA TYR A 42 10.71 -11.80 -3.39
C TYR A 42 11.23 -13.19 -3.76
N TYR A 43 10.42 -14.24 -3.59
CA TYR A 43 10.83 -15.60 -3.99
C TYR A 43 11.06 -15.74 -5.49
N ALA A 44 10.32 -15.01 -6.32
CA ALA A 44 10.61 -14.94 -7.75
C ALA A 44 11.93 -14.19 -8.00
N ASP A 45 12.14 -13.07 -7.31
CA ASP A 45 13.33 -12.22 -7.45
C ASP A 45 14.62 -12.88 -6.96
N ILE A 46 14.57 -13.83 -6.01
CA ILE A 46 15.73 -14.66 -5.65
C ILE A 46 16.38 -15.27 -6.90
N HIS A 47 15.56 -15.79 -7.81
CA HIS A 47 16.06 -16.38 -9.06
C HIS A 47 16.31 -15.33 -10.13
N PHE A 48 15.39 -14.38 -10.33
CA PHE A 48 15.52 -13.38 -11.40
C PHE A 48 16.71 -12.44 -11.23
N LEU A 49 17.05 -12.10 -9.98
CA LEU A 49 18.16 -11.20 -9.65
C LEU A 49 19.44 -11.96 -9.28
N ASN A 50 19.41 -13.30 -9.30
CA ASN A 50 20.53 -14.15 -8.89
C ASN A 50 21.07 -13.81 -7.48
N ILE A 51 20.14 -13.62 -6.53
CA ILE A 51 20.47 -13.20 -5.16
C ILE A 51 21.44 -14.17 -4.44
N PRO A 52 21.38 -15.50 -4.63
CA PRO A 52 22.36 -16.42 -4.02
C PRO A 52 23.81 -16.04 -4.30
N ASP A 53 24.13 -15.67 -5.54
CA ASP A 53 25.48 -15.28 -5.93
C ASP A 53 25.83 -13.87 -5.40
N LEU A 54 24.88 -12.94 -5.43
CA LEU A 54 25.08 -11.57 -4.90
C LEU A 54 25.33 -11.56 -3.40
N ALA A 55 24.58 -12.38 -2.65
CA ALA A 55 24.64 -12.46 -1.20
C ALA A 55 25.67 -13.46 -0.69
N ASN A 56 26.23 -14.31 -1.57
CA ASN A 56 27.05 -15.46 -1.20
C ASN A 56 26.35 -16.35 -0.14
N MET A 57 25.07 -16.64 -0.40
CA MET A 57 24.19 -17.42 0.48
C MET A 57 23.44 -18.47 -0.31
N THR A 58 23.09 -19.59 0.31
CA THR A 58 22.16 -20.53 -0.35
C THR A 58 20.76 -19.94 -0.43
N GLU A 59 20.00 -20.31 -1.46
CA GLU A 59 18.59 -19.92 -1.60
C GLU A 59 17.76 -20.30 -0.36
N LEU A 60 18.07 -21.43 0.27
CA LEU A 60 17.38 -21.88 1.49
C LEU A 60 17.63 -20.93 2.67
N GLU A 61 18.87 -20.46 2.84
CA GLU A 61 19.22 -19.48 3.88
C GLU A 61 18.54 -18.14 3.62
N ILE A 62 18.56 -17.66 2.38
CA ILE A 62 17.87 -16.43 1.96
C ILE A 62 16.38 -16.52 2.30
N LYS A 63 15.71 -17.60 1.90
CA LYS A 63 14.27 -17.79 2.19
C LYS A 63 13.98 -17.85 3.68
N LYS A 64 14.81 -18.54 4.49
CA LYS A 64 14.64 -18.61 5.95
C LYS A 64 14.77 -17.24 6.62
N ASN A 65 15.78 -16.44 6.25
CA ASN A 65 15.96 -15.10 6.82
C ASN A 65 14.82 -14.16 6.38
N TYR A 66 14.44 -14.19 5.11
CA TYR A 66 13.33 -13.38 4.61
C TYR A 66 12.00 -13.75 5.26
N ASP A 67 11.76 -15.04 5.49
CA ASP A 67 10.57 -15.51 6.19
C ASP A 67 10.45 -14.94 7.60
N VAL A 68 11.56 -14.93 8.34
CA VAL A 68 11.62 -14.33 9.67
C VAL A 68 11.39 -12.82 9.59
N LEU A 69 11.97 -12.12 8.60
CA LEU A 69 11.73 -10.69 8.40
C LEU A 69 10.23 -10.42 8.18
N ILE A 70 9.59 -11.11 7.26
CA ILE A 70 8.16 -10.90 6.96
C ILE A 70 7.27 -11.27 8.14
N THR A 71 7.60 -12.34 8.89
CA THR A 71 6.90 -12.66 10.14
C THR A 71 7.08 -11.55 11.17
N TYR A 72 8.29 -11.01 11.33
CA TYR A 72 8.56 -9.92 12.26
C TYR A 72 7.76 -8.66 11.92
N LEU A 73 7.66 -8.31 10.64
CA LEU A 73 6.91 -7.14 10.15
C LEU A 73 5.39 -7.30 10.26
N SER A 74 4.88 -8.48 10.62
CA SER A 74 3.45 -8.71 10.84
C SER A 74 2.93 -7.95 12.06
N PRO A 75 1.72 -7.36 12.02
CA PRO A 75 1.10 -6.75 13.21
C PRO A 75 0.79 -7.77 14.32
N PHE A 76 0.78 -9.07 14.01
CA PHE A 76 0.48 -10.12 14.98
C PHE A 76 1.71 -10.63 15.72
N TYR A 77 2.92 -10.28 15.25
CA TYR A 77 4.16 -10.69 15.90
C TYR A 77 4.62 -9.63 16.90
N HIS A 78 5.00 -10.03 18.12
CA HIS A 78 5.39 -9.12 19.20
C HIS A 78 6.81 -9.36 19.72
N GLY A 79 7.52 -10.35 19.19
CA GLY A 79 8.90 -10.64 19.57
C GLY A 79 9.93 -9.71 18.92
N SER A 80 11.19 -9.93 19.24
CA SER A 80 12.33 -9.25 18.62
C SER A 80 12.76 -9.91 17.31
N LEU A 81 13.21 -9.13 16.33
CA LEU A 81 13.77 -9.67 15.08
C LEU A 81 15.09 -10.41 15.36
N GLN A 82 15.16 -11.70 15.03
CA GLN A 82 16.39 -12.49 15.16
C GLN A 82 16.54 -13.38 13.93
N PHE A 83 17.48 -13.01 13.08
CA PHE A 83 17.77 -13.76 11.86
C PHE A 83 18.44 -15.10 12.19
N PRO A 84 18.06 -16.20 11.52
CA PRO A 84 18.67 -17.51 11.75
C PRO A 84 20.16 -17.60 11.45
N THR A 85 20.65 -16.86 10.45
CA THR A 85 22.05 -16.98 9.97
C THR A 85 22.73 -15.63 9.74
N LEU A 86 22.05 -14.52 10.00
CA LEU A 86 22.58 -13.17 9.75
C LEU A 86 22.78 -12.44 11.07
N ASP A 87 23.94 -11.80 11.20
CA ASP A 87 24.15 -10.81 12.25
C ASP A 87 23.31 -9.56 11.97
N MET A 88 23.09 -8.77 13.02
CA MET A 88 22.37 -7.50 12.90
C MET A 88 22.85 -6.53 13.96
N SER A 89 23.29 -5.36 13.52
CA SER A 89 23.72 -4.27 14.37
C SER A 89 22.55 -3.69 15.17
N THR A 90 22.86 -2.90 16.21
CA THR A 90 21.84 -2.16 16.95
C THR A 90 21.08 -1.18 16.05
N ASN A 91 21.78 -0.51 15.14
CA ASN A 91 21.19 0.45 14.21
C ASN A 91 20.27 -0.25 13.21
N GLY A 92 20.73 -1.36 12.59
CA GLY A 92 19.93 -2.16 11.68
C GLY A 92 18.66 -2.69 12.34
N ARG A 93 18.77 -3.12 13.59
CA ARG A 93 17.60 -3.54 14.40
C ARG A 93 16.61 -2.40 14.63
N ILE A 94 17.09 -1.19 14.97
CA ILE A 94 16.24 -0.01 15.15
C ILE A 94 15.53 0.34 13.84
N HIS A 95 16.24 0.29 12.70
CA HIS A 95 15.61 0.54 11.40
C HIS A 95 14.44 -0.40 11.13
N PHE A 96 14.59 -1.71 11.35
CA PHE A 96 13.47 -2.64 11.18
C PHE A 96 12.33 -2.43 12.18
N VAL A 97 12.60 -1.95 13.39
CA VAL A 97 11.55 -1.51 14.33
C VAL A 97 10.76 -0.34 13.74
N ASP A 98 11.43 0.67 13.19
CA ASP A 98 10.79 1.82 12.55
C ASP A 98 9.92 1.37 11.35
N VAL A 99 10.47 0.51 10.48
CA VAL A 99 9.73 -0.07 9.34
C VAL A 99 8.49 -0.83 9.82
N LYS A 100 8.62 -1.66 10.85
CA LYS A 100 7.49 -2.38 11.44
C LYS A 100 6.41 -1.43 11.94
N ASN A 101 6.79 -0.40 12.69
CA ASN A 101 5.85 0.58 13.22
C ASN A 101 5.07 1.27 12.11
N ILE A 102 5.74 1.67 11.02
CA ILE A 102 5.10 2.25 9.84
C ILE A 102 4.09 1.28 9.23
N LEU A 103 4.49 0.03 8.97
CA LEU A 103 3.62 -0.98 8.33
C LEU A 103 2.40 -1.35 9.20
N VAL A 104 2.58 -1.45 10.51
CA VAL A 104 1.49 -1.74 11.46
C VAL A 104 0.53 -0.55 11.54
N ASN A 105 1.04 0.68 11.60
CA ASN A 105 0.21 1.89 11.61
C ASN A 105 -0.60 2.03 10.31
N ILE A 106 0.00 1.72 9.15
CA ILE A 106 -0.71 1.68 7.86
C ILE A 106 -1.87 0.67 7.91
N GLN A 107 -1.67 -0.51 8.51
CA GLN A 107 -2.73 -1.52 8.62
C GLN A 107 -3.86 -1.10 9.56
N TYR A 108 -3.55 -0.49 10.71
CA TYR A 108 -4.59 0.06 11.57
C TYR A 108 -5.38 1.18 10.89
N ALA A 109 -4.68 2.11 10.22
CA ALA A 109 -5.31 3.13 9.40
C ALA A 109 -6.18 2.52 8.29
N MET A 110 -5.73 1.42 7.67
CA MET A 110 -6.46 0.73 6.62
C MET A 110 -7.77 0.15 7.15
N CYS A 111 -7.73 -0.54 8.30
CA CYS A 111 -8.93 -1.07 8.95
C CYS A 111 -9.95 0.03 9.27
N MET A 112 -9.49 1.17 9.80
CA MET A 112 -10.36 2.33 10.06
C MET A 112 -10.95 2.89 8.75
N ALA A 113 -10.12 3.08 7.73
CA ALA A 113 -10.56 3.57 6.42
C ALA A 113 -11.60 2.65 5.78
N LEU A 114 -11.40 1.33 5.83
CA LEU A 114 -12.37 0.34 5.34
C LEU A 114 -13.70 0.45 6.10
N GLY A 115 -13.67 0.64 7.42
CA GLY A 115 -14.88 0.90 8.21
C GLY A 115 -15.64 2.14 7.73
N ILE A 116 -14.94 3.23 7.44
CA ILE A 116 -15.51 4.47 6.88
C ILE A 116 -16.08 4.22 5.48
N VAL A 117 -15.38 3.48 4.62
CA VAL A 117 -15.85 3.13 3.27
C VAL A 117 -17.13 2.29 3.34
N LEU A 118 -17.20 1.32 4.25
CA LEU A 118 -18.38 0.48 4.43
C LEU A 118 -19.58 1.30 4.91
N LEU A 119 -19.44 2.05 6.01
CA LEU A 119 -20.54 2.82 6.59
C LEU A 119 -20.96 4.01 5.72
N GLY A 120 -19.99 4.82 5.29
CA GLY A 120 -20.22 6.00 4.45
C GLY A 120 -20.65 5.64 3.04
N GLY A 121 -20.05 4.60 2.46
CA GLY A 121 -20.46 4.05 1.16
C GLY A 121 -21.89 3.52 1.21
N TRP A 122 -22.24 2.72 2.23
CA TRP A 122 -23.62 2.24 2.43
C TRP A 122 -24.63 3.40 2.55
N TYR A 123 -24.31 4.41 3.35
CA TYR A 123 -25.13 5.62 3.50
C TYR A 123 -25.37 6.34 2.16
N LEU A 124 -24.31 6.58 1.39
CA LEU A 124 -24.40 7.25 0.09
C LEU A 124 -25.17 6.42 -0.94
N LEU A 125 -24.96 5.09 -0.95
CA LEU A 125 -25.68 4.16 -1.82
C LEU A 125 -27.18 4.13 -1.52
N ARG A 126 -27.59 4.15 -0.25
CA ARG A 126 -29.01 4.27 0.16
C ARG A 126 -29.65 5.55 -0.38
N LYS A 127 -28.87 6.64 -0.47
CA LYS A 127 -29.28 7.92 -1.11
C LYS A 127 -29.10 7.94 -2.64
N ARG A 128 -28.74 6.82 -3.27
CA ARG A 128 -28.45 6.69 -4.72
C ARG A 128 -27.34 7.63 -5.21
N LYS A 129 -26.42 8.02 -4.32
CA LYS A 129 -25.23 8.82 -4.63
C LYS A 129 -24.04 7.89 -4.81
N VAL A 130 -23.44 7.90 -6.00
CA VAL A 130 -22.36 6.96 -6.38
C VAL A 130 -21.07 7.67 -6.77
N ARG A 131 -21.02 9.01 -6.68
CA ARG A 131 -19.86 9.81 -7.13
C ARG A 131 -18.59 9.54 -6.31
N PHE A 132 -18.72 9.07 -5.06
CA PHE A 132 -17.58 8.70 -4.22
C PHE A 132 -16.70 7.62 -4.87
N LEU A 133 -17.27 6.72 -5.67
CA LEU A 133 -16.52 5.70 -6.42
C LEU A 133 -15.69 6.32 -7.56
N LEU A 134 -16.25 7.31 -8.26
CA LEU A 134 -15.53 8.04 -9.31
C LEU A 134 -14.39 8.86 -8.71
N TYR A 135 -14.67 9.61 -7.64
CA TYR A 135 -13.66 10.42 -6.97
C TYR A 135 -12.60 9.54 -6.32
N GLY A 136 -12.99 8.40 -5.73
CA GLY A 136 -12.05 7.38 -5.26
C GLY A 136 -11.13 6.93 -6.39
N ALA A 137 -11.68 6.48 -7.52
CA ALA A 137 -10.89 6.05 -8.68
C ALA A 137 -9.89 7.14 -9.16
N ILE A 138 -10.31 8.41 -9.23
CA ILE A 138 -9.45 9.52 -9.63
C ILE A 138 -8.33 9.74 -8.60
N LEU A 139 -8.67 9.84 -7.31
CA LEU A 139 -7.71 10.06 -6.22
C LEU A 139 -6.70 8.90 -6.13
N THR A 140 -7.16 7.67 -6.34
CA THR A 140 -6.31 6.47 -6.39
C THR A 140 -5.22 6.57 -7.46
N ILE A 141 -5.42 7.33 -8.54
CA ILE A 141 -4.43 7.49 -9.62
C ILE A 141 -3.50 8.69 -9.39
N ILE A 142 -4.01 9.78 -8.81
CA ILE A 142 -3.24 11.04 -8.67
C ILE A 142 -2.01 10.85 -7.78
N PHE A 143 -2.14 10.19 -6.62
CA PHE A 143 -1.03 10.01 -5.68
C PHE A 143 0.10 9.10 -6.22
N PRO A 144 -0.20 7.94 -6.84
CA PRO A 144 0.85 7.11 -7.44
C PRO A 144 1.57 7.76 -8.61
N ILE A 145 0.87 8.51 -9.48
CA ILE A 145 1.53 9.18 -10.62
C ILE A 145 2.62 10.14 -10.12
N ALA A 146 2.35 10.89 -9.05
CA ALA A 146 3.34 11.79 -8.44
C ALA A 146 4.58 11.04 -7.91
N LEU A 147 4.44 9.78 -7.51
CA LEU A 147 5.52 8.93 -7.01
C LEU A 147 6.23 8.14 -8.12
N THR A 148 5.56 7.86 -9.24
CA THR A 148 6.11 7.05 -10.34
C THR A 148 7.18 7.74 -11.17
N LEU A 149 7.03 9.05 -11.43
CA LEU A 149 7.94 9.78 -12.31
C LEU A 149 9.36 9.85 -11.73
N PRO A 150 9.58 10.18 -10.44
CA PRO A 150 10.92 10.14 -9.85
C PRO A 150 11.55 8.75 -9.86
N ILE A 151 10.77 7.71 -9.50
CA ILE A 151 11.22 6.31 -9.45
C ILE A 151 11.74 5.84 -10.81
N ALA A 152 11.05 6.19 -11.90
CA ALA A 152 11.44 5.79 -13.25
C ALA A 152 12.66 6.55 -13.80
N ILE A 153 12.94 7.76 -13.28
CA ILE A 153 14.08 8.58 -13.72
C ILE A 153 15.36 8.17 -12.99
N ASP A 154 15.27 7.97 -11.68
CA ASP A 154 16.41 7.66 -10.83
C ASP A 154 15.93 6.92 -9.57
N PHE A 155 16.03 5.59 -9.60
CA PHE A 155 15.58 4.74 -8.50
C PHE A 155 16.39 4.99 -7.23
N GLU A 156 17.71 5.08 -7.33
CA GLU A 156 18.62 5.27 -6.20
C GLU A 156 18.29 6.58 -5.46
N LYS A 157 18.20 7.71 -6.17
CA LYS A 157 17.84 8.99 -5.53
C LYS A 157 16.43 8.96 -4.95
N SER A 158 15.50 8.29 -5.61
CA SER A 158 14.13 8.13 -5.11
C SER A 158 14.09 7.28 -3.84
N PHE A 159 14.89 6.22 -3.79
CA PHE A 159 15.05 5.34 -2.62
C PHE A 159 15.64 6.11 -1.44
N VAL A 160 16.70 6.89 -1.66
CA VAL A 160 17.31 7.74 -0.62
C VAL A 160 16.33 8.81 -0.13
N LEU A 161 15.61 9.48 -1.03
CA LEU A 161 14.63 10.50 -0.67
C LEU A 161 13.47 9.89 0.13
N PHE A 162 12.98 8.72 -0.27
CA PHE A 162 11.95 7.98 0.46
C PHE A 162 12.37 7.71 1.91
N HIS A 163 13.60 7.22 2.11
CA HIS A 163 14.10 6.97 3.46
C HIS A 163 14.24 8.25 4.28
N LYS A 164 14.75 9.34 3.70
CA LYS A 164 14.84 10.64 4.39
C LYS A 164 13.49 11.26 4.75
N LEU A 165 12.42 10.92 4.02
CA LEU A 165 11.06 11.37 4.34
C LEU A 165 10.41 10.54 5.43
N LEU A 166 10.72 9.24 5.52
CA LEU A 166 10.10 8.33 6.49
C LEU A 166 10.88 8.18 7.79
N PHE A 167 12.19 8.34 7.77
CA PHE A 167 13.06 8.12 8.91
C PHE A 167 13.79 9.42 9.29
N SER A 168 13.88 9.67 10.58
CA SER A 168 14.62 10.82 11.15
C SER A 168 16.10 10.51 11.41
N ASN A 169 16.56 9.33 11.01
CA ASN A 169 17.90 8.80 11.22
C ASN A 169 18.43 8.16 9.92
N ASP A 170 19.73 7.87 9.90
CA ASP A 170 20.40 7.23 8.77
C ASP A 170 20.63 5.72 8.97
N TYR A 171 19.93 5.07 9.92
CA TYR A 171 20.12 3.66 10.23
C TYR A 171 19.67 2.69 9.14
N TRP A 172 19.01 3.20 8.10
CA TRP A 172 18.69 2.47 6.87
C TRP A 172 19.91 2.28 5.96
N GLN A 173 21.01 3.01 6.17
CA GLN A 173 22.28 2.80 5.48
C GLN A 173 23.05 1.66 6.15
N PHE A 174 22.78 0.44 5.69
CA PHE A 174 23.41 -0.77 6.23
C PHE A 174 24.86 -0.92 5.77
N ASP A 175 25.70 -1.37 6.70
CA ASP A 175 27.05 -1.88 6.41
C ASP A 175 26.95 -3.40 6.24
N SER A 176 27.40 -3.94 5.11
CA SER A 176 27.33 -5.37 4.82
C SER A 176 28.08 -6.26 5.82
N GLU A 177 29.07 -5.74 6.54
CA GLU A 177 29.81 -6.51 7.56
C GLU A 177 29.00 -6.70 8.85
N THR A 178 28.16 -5.72 9.21
CA THR A 178 27.40 -5.73 10.48
C THR A 178 25.90 -5.98 10.29
N ASP A 179 25.39 -5.69 9.09
CA ASP A 179 24.00 -5.84 8.66
C ASP A 179 23.94 -6.54 7.28
N PRO A 180 24.42 -7.81 7.17
CA PRO A 180 24.50 -8.55 5.90
C PRO A 180 23.15 -8.79 5.21
N ILE A 181 22.02 -8.52 5.88
CA ILE A 181 20.68 -8.53 5.29
C ILE A 181 20.56 -7.65 4.04
N ILE A 182 21.36 -6.59 3.91
CA ILE A 182 21.37 -5.72 2.72
C ILE A 182 21.75 -6.49 1.46
N LEU A 183 22.61 -7.51 1.58
CA LEU A 183 23.12 -8.29 0.45
C LEU A 183 22.03 -9.15 -0.20
N MET A 184 21.01 -9.54 0.56
CA MET A 184 19.86 -10.28 0.04
C MET A 184 18.64 -9.39 -0.27
N LEU A 185 18.71 -8.08 -0.01
CA LEU A 185 17.65 -7.12 -0.33
C LEU A 185 18.15 -6.08 -1.35
N PRO A 186 18.46 -6.49 -2.59
CA PRO A 186 18.98 -5.58 -3.61
C PRO A 186 17.95 -4.51 -3.96
N GLU A 187 18.43 -3.33 -4.37
CA GLU A 187 17.57 -2.19 -4.74
C GLU A 187 16.53 -2.57 -5.83
N GLN A 188 16.90 -3.47 -6.75
CA GLN A 188 16.04 -3.91 -7.85
C GLN A 188 14.80 -4.66 -7.35
N PHE A 189 14.89 -5.36 -6.22
CA PHE A 189 13.71 -5.98 -5.59
C PHE A 189 12.72 -4.90 -5.14
N PHE A 190 13.20 -3.81 -4.52
CA PHE A 190 12.33 -2.71 -4.10
C PHE A 190 11.71 -1.97 -5.30
N MET A 191 12.43 -1.88 -6.42
CA MET A 191 11.89 -1.38 -7.69
C MET A 191 10.74 -2.28 -8.20
N HIS A 192 10.95 -3.60 -8.26
CA HIS A 192 9.89 -4.54 -8.64
C HIS A 192 8.68 -4.45 -7.71
N ALA A 193 8.91 -4.36 -6.39
CA ALA A 193 7.84 -4.18 -5.40
C ALA A 193 7.05 -2.89 -5.65
N ALA A 194 7.73 -1.76 -5.88
CA ALA A 194 7.08 -0.50 -6.23
C ALA A 194 6.24 -0.64 -7.51
N CYS A 195 6.77 -1.25 -8.58
CA CYS A 195 6.04 -1.48 -9.83
C CYS A 195 4.78 -2.33 -9.61
N VAL A 196 4.86 -3.43 -8.85
CA VAL A 196 3.70 -4.27 -8.56
C VAL A 196 2.65 -3.51 -7.76
N ILE A 197 3.05 -2.76 -6.72
CA ILE A 197 2.13 -1.93 -5.93
C ILE A 197 1.38 -0.95 -6.85
N LEU A 198 2.09 -0.30 -7.78
CA LEU A 198 1.49 0.62 -8.75
C LEU A 198 0.47 -0.07 -9.65
N ILE A 199 0.79 -1.26 -10.18
CA ILE A 199 -0.14 -2.05 -11.00
C ILE A 199 -1.40 -2.41 -10.20
N LEU A 200 -1.26 -2.87 -8.95
CA LEU A 200 -2.40 -3.20 -8.10
C LEU A 200 -3.27 -1.97 -7.80
N ILE A 201 -2.66 -0.80 -7.61
CA ILE A 201 -3.39 0.46 -7.41
C ILE A 201 -4.19 0.84 -8.67
N LEU A 202 -3.58 0.72 -9.86
CA LEU A 202 -4.26 0.96 -11.13
C LEU A 202 -5.46 0.00 -11.32
N CYS A 203 -5.28 -1.29 -11.02
CA CYS A 203 -6.35 -2.28 -11.02
C CYS A 203 -7.48 -1.89 -10.07
N GLY A 204 -7.16 -1.44 -8.84
CA GLY A 204 -8.14 -0.95 -7.87
C GLY A 204 -8.91 0.26 -8.37
N SER A 205 -8.24 1.22 -9.00
CA SER A 205 -8.89 2.38 -9.61
C SER A 205 -9.84 1.99 -10.75
N VAL A 206 -9.39 1.14 -11.67
CA VAL A 206 -10.22 0.62 -12.77
C VAL A 206 -11.45 -0.10 -12.23
N PHE A 207 -11.29 -0.89 -11.18
CA PHE A 207 -12.40 -1.55 -10.50
C PHE A 207 -13.41 -0.55 -9.92
N CYS A 208 -12.96 0.47 -9.18
CA CYS A 208 -13.84 1.52 -8.64
C CYS A 208 -14.58 2.27 -9.75
N TYR A 209 -13.90 2.61 -10.85
CA TYR A 209 -14.51 3.25 -12.00
C TYR A 209 -15.54 2.34 -12.69
N GLY A 210 -15.23 1.06 -12.89
CA GLY A 210 -16.15 0.07 -13.43
C GLY A 210 -17.42 -0.05 -12.59
N LEU A 211 -17.27 -0.14 -11.27
CA LEU A 211 -18.39 -0.19 -10.32
C LEU A 211 -19.25 1.09 -10.39
N TYR A 212 -18.62 2.26 -10.46
CA TYR A 212 -19.32 3.54 -10.67
C TYR A 212 -20.17 3.50 -11.96
N ARG A 213 -19.58 3.11 -13.09
CA ARG A 213 -20.26 3.04 -14.39
C ARG A 213 -21.44 2.06 -14.37
N TYR A 214 -21.25 0.90 -13.75
CA TYR A 214 -22.29 -0.11 -13.58
C TYR A 214 -23.49 0.44 -12.78
N LEU A 215 -23.24 1.06 -11.63
CA LEU A 215 -24.30 1.59 -10.77
C LEU A 215 -25.05 2.77 -11.42
N VAL A 216 -24.36 3.63 -12.17
CA VAL A 216 -24.99 4.70 -12.97
C VAL A 216 -25.90 4.11 -14.05
N LYS A 217 -25.46 3.08 -14.79
CA LYS A 217 -26.26 2.41 -15.81
C LYS A 217 -27.51 1.76 -15.21
N LYS A 218 -27.35 1.03 -14.10
CA LYS A 218 -28.46 0.39 -13.37
C LYS A 218 -29.53 1.41 -12.95
N ARG A 219 -29.11 2.57 -12.42
CA ARG A 219 -30.01 3.67 -12.05
C ARG A 219 -30.82 4.20 -13.24
N LYS A 220 -30.17 4.42 -14.40
CA LYS A 220 -30.86 4.87 -15.62
C LYS A 220 -31.88 3.85 -16.12
N SER A 221 -31.54 2.57 -16.10
CA SER A 221 -32.44 1.48 -16.51
C SER A 221 -33.67 1.37 -15.60
N SER A 222 -33.49 1.46 -14.28
CA SER A 222 -34.60 1.44 -13.33
C SER A 222 -35.52 2.65 -13.47
N ALA A 223 -34.99 3.83 -13.80
CA ALA A 223 -35.80 5.01 -14.08
C ALA A 223 -36.62 4.82 -15.37
N LYS A 224 -36.01 4.30 -16.45
CA LYS A 224 -36.72 4.06 -17.72
C LYS A 224 -37.91 3.11 -17.57
N LYS A 225 -37.77 2.03 -16.77
CA LYS A 225 -38.85 1.07 -16.48
C LYS A 225 -39.99 1.66 -15.64
N LEU A 226 -39.78 2.75 -14.92
CA LEU A 226 -40.81 3.38 -14.09
C LEU A 226 -41.72 4.33 -14.89
N TYR A 227 -41.28 4.75 -16.07
CA TYR A 227 -41.98 5.70 -16.96
C TYR A 227 -42.45 5.05 -18.28
N SER A 228 -42.31 3.73 -18.40
CA SER A 228 -42.85 2.89 -19.49
C SER A 228 -44.01 2.07 -18.96
#